data_AF-X1CRA3-F1
#
_entry.id   AF-X1CRA3-F1
#
_cell.length_a   1.000
_cell.length_b   1.000
_cell.length_c   1.000
_cell.angle_alpha   90.00
_cell.angle_beta   90.00
_cell.angle_gamma   90.00
#
_symmetry.space_group_name_H-M   'P 1'
#
loop_
_entity.id
_entity.type
_entity.pdbx_description
1 polymer ?
#
loop_
_entity_poly.entity_id
_entity_poly.type
_entity_poly.pdbx_seq_one_letter_code
_entity_poly.pdbx_strand_id
1 'polypeptide(L)'
;KDIDIDDAIKKIIISRSFNHGIPCASEQAVIVPQDDYANIISSFIKNGAAYIEDNGEIDRLKNVLFDEEENLSKQCVGISAYETAQKAGISVSKESIILLVKGNLKLQDTVLRKEKLCPVCMIYTYSNFDQAIEIARSNLEIDGKGHSVSIHSNSRKHIEQFANAVYVSRVI
;
A
#
# COMPACT_ATOMS: atom_id res chain seq x y z
N LYS A 1 14.02 4.74 -7.25
CA LYS A 1 14.60 5.60 -8.31
C LYS A 1 15.23 4.69 -9.36
N ASP A 2 15.38 5.17 -10.60
CA ASP A 2 16.10 4.49 -11.69
C ASP A 2 15.58 3.10 -12.06
N ILE A 3 14.26 2.91 -12.01
CA ILE A 3 13.55 1.69 -12.43
C ILE A 3 12.54 2.01 -13.52
N ASP A 4 12.04 0.98 -14.22
CA ASP A 4 10.81 1.10 -14.99
C ASP A 4 9.62 1.20 -14.02
N ILE A 5 9.12 2.42 -13.83
CA ILE A 5 8.03 2.73 -12.90
C ILE A 5 6.72 2.09 -13.35
N ASP A 6 6.43 2.11 -14.66
CA ASP A 6 5.20 1.55 -15.21
C ASP A 6 5.18 0.02 -15.04
N ASP A 7 6.30 -0.67 -15.27
CA ASP A 7 6.43 -2.11 -15.04
C ASP A 7 6.28 -2.48 -13.56
N ALA A 8 6.94 -1.75 -12.66
CA ALA A 8 6.82 -1.98 -11.22
C ALA A 8 5.37 -1.79 -10.73
N ILE A 9 4.71 -0.72 -11.16
CA ILE A 9 3.32 -0.43 -10.79
C ILE A 9 2.35 -1.48 -11.31
N LYS A 10 2.53 -1.97 -12.55
CA LYS A 10 1.73 -3.08 -13.06
C LYS A 10 1.85 -4.32 -12.19
N LYS A 11 3.06 -4.69 -11.78
CA LYS A 11 3.30 -5.84 -10.89
C LYS A 11 2.62 -5.67 -9.55
N ILE A 12 2.74 -4.49 -8.93
CA ILE A 12 2.07 -4.15 -7.67
C ILE A 12 0.55 -4.26 -7.80
N ILE A 13 -0.05 -3.67 -8.84
CA ILE A 13 -1.50 -3.70 -9.04
C ILE A 13 -1.99 -5.14 -9.27
N ILE A 14 -1.28 -5.92 -10.09
CA ILE A 14 -1.59 -7.33 -10.33
C ILE A 14 -1.56 -8.11 -9.01
N SER A 15 -0.49 -7.97 -8.23
CA SER A 15 -0.32 -8.69 -6.96
C SER A 15 -1.37 -8.27 -5.93
N ARG A 16 -1.60 -6.97 -5.74
CA ARG A 16 -2.56 -6.44 -4.76
C ARG A 16 -4.02 -6.81 -5.06
N SER A 17 -4.39 -6.84 -6.33
CA SER A 17 -5.76 -7.14 -6.76
C SER A 17 -6.03 -8.63 -6.96
N PHE A 18 -4.98 -9.47 -7.02
CA PHE A 18 -5.13 -10.90 -7.19
C PHE A 18 -6.01 -11.51 -6.09
N ASN A 19 -7.03 -12.26 -6.52
CA ASN A 19 -8.05 -12.83 -5.63
C ASN A 19 -8.60 -11.81 -4.61
N HIS A 20 -8.91 -10.60 -5.09
CA HIS A 20 -9.38 -9.47 -4.29
C HIS A 20 -8.51 -9.17 -3.06
N GLY A 21 -7.19 -9.32 -3.16
CA GLY A 21 -6.27 -8.96 -2.09
C GLY A 21 -6.36 -9.86 -0.85
N ILE A 22 -6.93 -11.06 -0.95
CA ILE A 22 -6.94 -12.04 0.13
C ILE A 22 -5.52 -12.60 0.44
N PRO A 23 -4.63 -12.82 -0.54
CA PRO A 23 -3.32 -13.41 -0.23
C PRO A 23 -2.47 -12.50 0.66
N CYS A 24 -2.02 -13.03 1.81
CA CYS A 24 -1.25 -12.31 2.82
C CYS A 24 0.11 -11.77 2.34
N ALA A 25 0.65 -12.29 1.23
CA ALA A 25 1.93 -11.84 0.66
C ALA A 25 1.79 -10.62 -0.28
N SER A 26 0.56 -10.19 -0.57
CA SER A 26 0.32 -9.05 -1.46
C SER A 26 0.53 -7.70 -0.75
N GLU A 27 0.84 -6.66 -1.52
CA GLU A 27 1.41 -5.39 -1.05
C GLU A 27 0.44 -4.59 -0.16
N GLN A 28 0.74 -4.40 1.12
CA GLN A 28 -0.11 -3.60 2.01
C GLN A 28 0.14 -2.10 1.90
N ALA A 29 1.36 -1.74 1.51
CA ALA A 29 1.81 -0.38 1.32
C ALA A 29 2.91 -0.31 0.26
N VAL A 30 3.00 0.82 -0.43
CA VAL A 30 4.10 1.18 -1.33
C VAL A 30 4.83 2.41 -0.80
N ILE A 31 6.16 2.39 -0.90
CA ILE A 31 7.04 3.43 -0.36
C ILE A 31 7.89 3.95 -1.51
N VAL A 32 7.67 5.21 -1.90
CA VAL A 32 8.13 5.76 -3.18
C VAL A 32 8.95 7.03 -3.01
N PRO A 33 9.87 7.38 -3.92
CA PRO A 33 10.66 8.60 -3.80
C PRO A 33 9.76 9.85 -3.92
N GLN A 34 9.95 10.80 -3.01
CA GLN A 34 9.17 12.05 -2.97
C GLN A 34 9.33 12.89 -4.24
N ASP A 35 10.54 12.95 -4.80
CA ASP A 35 10.86 13.80 -5.97
C ASP A 35 10.10 13.38 -7.25
N ASP A 36 9.55 12.17 -7.29
CA ASP A 36 8.90 11.58 -8.47
C ASP A 36 7.43 11.19 -8.18
N TYR A 37 6.89 11.69 -7.07
CA TYR A 37 5.59 11.29 -6.56
C TYR A 37 4.45 11.51 -7.56
N ALA A 38 4.42 12.67 -8.23
CA ALA A 38 3.36 13.01 -9.18
C ALA A 38 3.31 12.06 -10.39
N ASN A 39 4.48 11.67 -10.92
CA ASN A 39 4.56 10.74 -12.05
C ASN A 39 4.14 9.32 -11.62
N ILE A 40 4.55 8.91 -10.42
CA ILE A 40 4.17 7.63 -9.83
C ILE A 40 2.64 7.54 -9.64
N ILE A 41 2.02 8.57 -9.06
CA ILE A 41 0.55 8.63 -8.92
C ILE A 41 -0.13 8.57 -10.28
N SER A 42 0.37 9.34 -11.25
CA SER A 42 -0.18 9.33 -12.62
C SER A 42 -0.09 7.94 -13.27
N SER A 43 1.01 7.22 -13.04
CA SER A 43 1.17 5.85 -13.53
C SER A 43 0.24 4.86 -12.81
N PHE A 44 0.07 4.98 -11.50
CA PHE A 44 -0.92 4.18 -10.76
C PHE A 44 -2.33 4.38 -11.31
N ILE A 45 -2.75 5.63 -11.52
CA ILE A 45 -4.08 5.95 -12.07
C ILE A 45 -4.23 5.39 -13.49
N LYS A 46 -3.22 5.58 -14.35
CA LYS A 46 -3.18 5.01 -15.71
C LYS A 46 -3.35 3.49 -15.72
N ASN A 47 -2.84 2.79 -14.70
CA ASN A 47 -2.94 1.35 -14.57
C ASN A 47 -4.15 0.89 -13.73
N GLY A 48 -5.11 1.77 -13.44
CA GLY A 48 -6.41 1.41 -12.86
C GLY A 48 -6.52 1.59 -11.33
N ALA A 49 -5.62 2.32 -10.68
CA ALA A 49 -5.79 2.69 -9.29
C ALA A 49 -6.72 3.91 -9.12
N ALA A 50 -7.62 3.87 -8.14
CA ALA A 50 -8.29 5.06 -7.65
C ALA A 50 -7.46 5.68 -6.52
N TYR A 51 -6.96 6.90 -6.71
CA TYR A 51 -6.16 7.60 -5.71
C TYR A 51 -7.04 8.39 -4.74
N ILE A 52 -6.85 8.18 -3.44
CA ILE A 52 -7.60 8.84 -2.37
C ILE A 52 -6.61 9.62 -1.50
N GLU A 53 -6.78 10.93 -1.42
CA GLU A 53 -5.96 11.81 -0.59
C GLU A 53 -6.74 12.73 0.36
N ASP A 54 -8.06 12.83 0.21
CA ASP A 54 -8.90 13.59 1.12
C ASP A 54 -8.95 12.90 2.49
N ASN A 55 -8.61 13.61 3.56
CA ASN A 55 -8.56 13.00 4.90
C ASN A 55 -9.94 12.51 5.36
N GLY A 56 -11.03 13.18 4.97
CA GLY A 56 -12.38 12.75 5.31
C GLY A 56 -12.79 11.46 4.60
N GLU A 57 -12.40 11.28 3.34
CA GLU A 57 -12.54 10.01 2.63
C GLU A 57 -11.69 8.90 3.26
N ILE A 58 -10.44 9.19 3.61
CA ILE A 58 -9.53 8.25 4.27
C ILE A 58 -10.11 7.77 5.61
N ASP A 59 -10.66 8.68 6.42
CA ASP A 59 -11.28 8.33 7.70
C ASP A 59 -12.53 7.45 7.53
N ARG A 60 -13.39 7.76 6.55
CA ARG A 60 -14.55 6.90 6.24
C ARG A 60 -14.11 5.52 5.75
N LEU A 61 -13.06 5.46 4.92
CA LEU A 61 -12.49 4.19 4.45
C LEU A 61 -11.92 3.38 5.60
N LYS A 62 -11.19 4.00 6.53
CA LYS A 62 -10.68 3.35 7.74
C LYS A 62 -11.80 2.69 8.54
N ASN A 63 -12.90 3.40 8.80
CA ASN A 63 -14.04 2.89 9.59
C ASN A 63 -14.81 1.76 8.90
N VAL A 64 -14.62 1.60 7.58
CA VAL A 64 -15.17 0.48 6.82
C VAL A 64 -14.23 -0.72 6.85
N LEU A 65 -12.92 -0.48 6.79
CA LEU A 65 -11.89 -1.51 6.81
C LEU A 65 -11.65 -2.12 8.20
N PHE A 66 -11.83 -1.33 9.26
CA PHE A 66 -11.60 -1.75 10.64
C PHE A 66 -12.78 -1.36 11.52
N ASP A 67 -13.10 -2.21 12.49
CA ASP A 67 -14.14 -1.92 13.49
C ASP A 67 -13.65 -0.96 14.60
N GLU A 68 -14.52 -0.64 15.55
CA GLU A 68 -14.21 0.27 16.66
C GLU A 68 -13.09 -0.22 17.58
N GLU A 69 -12.81 -1.53 17.55
CA GLU A 69 -11.74 -2.20 18.29
C GLU A 69 -10.46 -2.33 17.43
N GLU A 70 -10.46 -1.71 16.25
CA GLU A 70 -9.40 -1.73 15.24
C GLU A 70 -9.08 -3.13 14.67
N ASN A 71 -10.02 -4.07 14.76
CA ASN A 71 -9.92 -5.36 14.10
C ASN A 71 -10.38 -5.26 12.65
N LEU A 72 -9.83 -6.11 11.78
CA LEU A 72 -10.21 -6.13 10.37
C LEU A 72 -11.71 -6.46 10.21
N SER A 73 -12.43 -5.58 9.52
CA SER A 73 -13.84 -5.75 9.21
C SER A 73 -14.05 -6.87 8.20
N LYS A 74 -14.76 -7.93 8.63
CA LYS A 74 -15.14 -9.06 7.76
C LYS A 74 -15.97 -8.65 6.55
N GLN A 75 -16.62 -7.49 6.60
CA GLN A 75 -17.44 -6.98 5.51
C GLN A 75 -16.61 -6.51 4.31
N CYS A 76 -15.31 -6.31 4.50
CA CYS A 76 -14.39 -5.83 3.47
C CYS A 76 -13.41 -6.91 3.00
N VAL A 77 -13.41 -8.09 3.62
CA VAL A 77 -12.51 -9.18 3.23
C VAL A 77 -12.92 -9.73 1.86
N GLY A 78 -12.00 -9.70 0.90
CA GLY A 78 -12.17 -10.34 -0.40
C GLY A 78 -13.16 -9.68 -1.35
N ILE A 79 -13.56 -8.43 -1.11
CA ILE A 79 -14.43 -7.66 -2.02
C ILE A 79 -13.61 -6.73 -2.91
N SER A 80 -14.21 -6.24 -3.99
CA SER A 80 -13.53 -5.36 -4.95
C SER A 80 -13.20 -3.98 -4.38
N ALA A 81 -12.24 -3.27 -5.01
CA ALA A 81 -11.90 -1.89 -4.68
C ALA A 81 -13.12 -0.96 -4.76
N TYR A 82 -13.95 -1.12 -5.80
CA TYR A 82 -15.18 -0.37 -5.98
C TYR A 82 -16.18 -0.61 -4.84
N GLU A 83 -16.43 -1.87 -4.46
CA GLU A 83 -17.37 -2.18 -3.37
C GLU A 83 -16.89 -1.64 -2.02
N THR A 84 -15.59 -1.72 -1.74
CA THR A 84 -14.98 -1.13 -0.54
C THR A 84 -15.16 0.39 -0.51
N ALA A 85 -14.91 1.08 -1.63
CA ALA A 85 -15.11 2.53 -1.72
C ALA A 85 -16.59 2.93 -1.54
N GLN A 86 -17.51 2.18 -2.14
CA GLN A 86 -18.95 2.43 -2.01
C GLN A 86 -19.45 2.26 -0.57
N LYS A 87 -18.93 1.27 0.17
CA LYS A 87 -19.21 1.13 1.61
C LYS A 87 -18.76 2.35 2.42
N ALA A 88 -17.67 3.00 2.01
CA ALA A 88 -17.14 4.22 2.62
C ALA A 88 -17.81 5.52 2.10
N GLY A 89 -18.76 5.40 1.17
CA GLY A 89 -19.38 6.57 0.52
C GLY A 89 -18.38 7.39 -0.29
N ILE A 90 -17.41 6.73 -0.93
CA ILE A 90 -16.37 7.34 -1.78
C ILE A 90 -16.71 6.99 -3.23
N SER A 91 -16.74 8.00 -4.10
CA SER A 91 -17.03 7.79 -5.52
C SER A 91 -15.75 7.47 -6.28
N VAL A 92 -15.69 6.24 -6.83
CA VAL A 92 -14.62 5.79 -7.71
C VAL A 92 -15.21 5.12 -8.95
N SER A 93 -14.41 4.97 -10.02
CA SER A 93 -14.84 4.23 -11.21
C SER A 93 -15.07 2.75 -10.88
N LYS A 94 -16.07 2.13 -11.53
CA LYS A 94 -16.35 0.68 -11.35
C LYS A 94 -15.21 -0.21 -11.83
N GLU A 95 -14.39 0.31 -12.72
CA GLU A 95 -13.23 -0.33 -13.32
C GLU A 95 -11.97 -0.19 -12.44
N SER A 96 -12.06 0.52 -11.31
CA SER A 96 -10.94 0.69 -10.39
C SER A 96 -10.50 -0.65 -9.80
N ILE A 97 -9.24 -0.98 -10.00
CA ILE A 97 -8.65 -2.28 -9.66
C ILE A 97 -8.17 -2.32 -8.21
N ILE A 98 -7.60 -1.21 -7.73
CA ILE A 98 -7.18 -1.00 -6.35
C ILE A 98 -7.57 0.40 -5.86
N LEU A 99 -7.69 0.57 -4.55
CA LEU A 99 -7.67 1.89 -3.89
C LEU A 99 -6.24 2.19 -3.45
N LEU A 100 -5.66 3.27 -3.94
CA LEU A 100 -4.35 3.78 -3.53
C LEU A 100 -4.55 4.95 -2.56
N VAL A 101 -4.20 4.76 -1.30
CA VAL A 101 -4.57 5.68 -0.22
C VAL A 101 -3.35 6.42 0.27
N LYS A 102 -3.37 7.75 0.24
CA LYS A 102 -2.26 8.59 0.71
C LYS A 102 -2.00 8.35 2.20
N GLY A 103 -0.82 7.87 2.51
CA GLY A 103 -0.38 7.66 3.87
C GLY A 103 0.20 8.93 4.50
N ASN A 104 -0.01 9.10 5.80
CA ASN A 104 0.58 10.19 6.58
C ASN A 104 1.32 9.64 7.79
N LEU A 105 2.65 9.70 7.75
CA LEU A 105 3.51 9.18 8.81
C LEU A 105 3.44 9.97 10.13
N LYS A 106 2.92 11.21 10.08
CA LYS A 106 2.79 12.10 11.24
C LYS A 106 1.55 11.82 12.08
N LEU A 107 0.61 11.02 11.57
CA LEU A 107 -0.57 10.62 12.33
C LEU A 107 -0.18 9.60 13.40
N GLN A 108 -0.72 9.80 14.61
CA GLN A 108 -0.60 8.84 15.71
C GLN A 108 -1.43 7.58 15.46
N ASP A 109 -2.55 7.74 14.76
CA ASP A 109 -3.36 6.62 14.29
C ASP A 109 -2.57 5.85 13.22
N THR A 110 -2.37 4.56 13.50
CA THR A 110 -1.60 3.65 12.65
C THR A 110 -2.44 2.52 12.08
N VAL A 111 -3.76 2.51 12.30
CA VAL A 111 -4.66 1.39 11.94
C VAL A 111 -4.57 1.03 10.46
N LEU A 112 -4.54 2.02 9.58
CA LEU A 112 -4.43 1.80 8.13
C LEU A 112 -3.10 1.16 7.69
N ARG A 113 -2.10 1.05 8.58
CA ARG A 113 -0.84 0.33 8.33
C ARG A 113 -0.95 -1.18 8.58
N LYS A 114 -1.98 -1.65 9.32
CA LYS A 114 -2.26 -3.08 9.55
C LYS A 114 -2.65 -3.81 8.26
N GLU A 115 -2.68 -5.13 8.25
CA GLU A 115 -3.10 -5.93 7.10
C GLU A 115 -4.53 -5.58 6.65
N LYS A 116 -4.71 -5.42 5.33
CA LYS A 116 -6.00 -5.29 4.65
C LYS A 116 -6.14 -6.50 3.72
N LEU A 117 -7.16 -7.31 3.91
CA LEU A 117 -7.47 -8.47 3.05
C LEU A 117 -8.40 -8.08 1.90
N CYS A 118 -8.10 -6.94 1.28
CA CYS A 118 -8.84 -6.37 0.14
C CYS A 118 -7.90 -5.55 -0.76
N PRO A 119 -8.34 -5.10 -1.95
CA PRO A 119 -7.50 -4.35 -2.89
C PRO A 119 -7.26 -2.89 -2.48
N VAL A 120 -6.79 -2.66 -1.25
CA VAL A 120 -6.45 -1.33 -0.71
C VAL A 120 -4.97 -1.30 -0.35
N CYS A 121 -4.25 -0.31 -0.87
CA CYS A 121 -2.82 -0.15 -0.66
C CYS A 121 -2.51 1.28 -0.18
N MET A 122 -1.73 1.40 0.89
CA MET A 122 -1.25 2.71 1.34
C MET A 122 -0.08 3.18 0.48
N ILE A 123 0.08 4.48 0.25
CA ILE A 123 1.28 5.04 -0.39
C ILE A 123 1.98 6.06 0.51
N TYR A 124 3.28 5.86 0.73
CA TYR A 124 4.14 6.75 1.51
C TYR A 124 5.29 7.26 0.64
N THR A 125 5.78 8.46 0.94
CA THR A 125 6.95 9.04 0.28
C THR A 125 8.18 9.01 1.19
N TYR A 126 9.36 8.87 0.60
CA TYR A 126 10.65 9.08 1.29
C TYR A 126 11.52 10.12 0.57
N SER A 127 12.32 10.86 1.33
CA SER A 127 13.30 11.82 0.83
C SER A 127 14.69 11.18 0.65
N ASN A 128 15.01 10.14 1.42
CA ASN A 128 16.23 9.33 1.27
C ASN A 128 15.95 7.84 1.52
N PHE A 129 16.86 6.96 1.09
CA PHE A 129 16.61 5.52 1.11
C PHE A 129 16.56 4.93 2.53
N ASP A 130 17.30 5.49 3.48
CA ASP A 130 17.25 5.06 4.88
C ASP A 130 15.86 5.30 5.47
N GLN A 131 15.23 6.43 5.14
CA GLN A 131 13.85 6.69 5.52
C GLN A 131 12.88 5.67 4.92
N ALA A 132 13.12 5.20 3.69
CA ALA A 132 12.28 4.14 3.09
C ALA A 132 12.36 2.84 3.90
N ILE A 133 13.56 2.48 4.36
CA ILE A 133 13.79 1.32 5.23
C ILE A 133 13.09 1.51 6.58
N GLU A 134 13.20 2.70 7.18
CA GLU A 134 12.52 3.01 8.46
C GLU A 134 11.00 2.89 8.34
N ILE A 135 10.40 3.42 7.27
CA ILE A 135 8.96 3.29 7.02
C ILE A 135 8.58 1.82 6.90
N ALA A 136 9.30 1.04 6.09
CA ALA A 136 9.04 -0.37 5.90
C ALA A 136 9.11 -1.15 7.22
N ARG A 137 10.17 -0.92 8.02
CA ARG A 137 10.32 -1.53 9.35
C ARG A 137 9.19 -1.14 10.28
N SER A 138 8.81 0.15 10.31
CA SER A 138 7.73 0.62 11.18
C SER A 138 6.38 -0.02 10.83
N ASN A 139 6.09 -0.21 9.55
CA ASN A 139 4.88 -0.90 9.11
C ASN A 139 4.92 -2.38 9.52
N LEU A 140 6.05 -3.06 9.33
CA LEU A 140 6.21 -4.47 9.70
C LEU A 140 6.08 -4.72 11.21
N GLU A 141 6.57 -3.81 12.05
CA GLU A 141 6.41 -3.92 13.50
C GLU A 141 4.95 -3.71 13.96
N ILE A 142 4.15 -2.97 13.18
CA ILE A 142 2.70 -2.86 13.42
C ILE A 142 2.01 -4.18 13.04
N ASP A 143 2.29 -4.68 11.85
CA ASP A 143 1.74 -5.93 11.35
C ASP A 143 2.59 -6.50 10.19
N GLY A 144 2.90 -7.79 10.23
CA GLY A 144 3.63 -8.49 9.16
C GLY A 144 5.12 -8.78 9.38
N LYS A 145 5.68 -8.50 10.57
CA LYS A 145 7.05 -8.94 10.94
C LYS A 145 7.22 -10.44 10.71
N GLY A 146 8.34 -10.84 10.11
CA GLY A 146 8.60 -12.23 9.74
C GLY A 146 7.93 -12.68 8.44
N HIS A 147 7.07 -11.88 7.80
CA HIS A 147 6.30 -12.32 6.63
C HIS A 147 6.99 -12.03 5.29
N SER A 148 6.75 -10.88 4.66
CA SER A 148 7.22 -10.58 3.30
C SER A 148 7.40 -9.10 3.02
N VAL A 149 8.33 -8.78 2.13
CA VAL A 149 8.49 -7.48 1.48
C VAL A 149 8.88 -7.69 0.02
N SER A 150 8.62 -6.69 -0.82
CA SER A 150 9.14 -6.62 -2.19
C SER A 150 9.94 -5.33 -2.39
N ILE A 151 11.00 -5.38 -3.21
CA ILE A 151 11.79 -4.21 -3.58
C ILE A 151 11.97 -4.13 -5.10
N HIS A 152 11.47 -3.04 -5.67
CA HIS A 152 11.75 -2.66 -7.06
C HIS A 152 12.94 -1.69 -7.10
N SER A 153 14.11 -2.19 -7.49
CA SER A 153 15.34 -1.40 -7.58
C SER A 153 16.30 -1.99 -8.62
N ASN A 154 16.99 -1.14 -9.36
CA ASN A 154 18.15 -1.54 -10.19
C ASN A 154 19.49 -1.36 -9.45
N SER A 155 19.48 -0.77 -8.26
CA SER A 155 20.67 -0.59 -7.42
C SER A 155 20.88 -1.81 -6.54
N ARG A 156 21.91 -2.61 -6.85
CA ARG A 156 22.33 -3.75 -6.02
C ARG A 156 22.62 -3.35 -4.57
N LYS A 157 23.27 -2.20 -4.38
CA LYS A 157 23.55 -1.66 -3.04
C LYS A 157 22.26 -1.43 -2.24
N HIS A 158 21.24 -0.84 -2.86
CA HIS A 158 19.96 -0.60 -2.18
C HIS A 158 19.21 -1.92 -1.90
N ILE A 159 19.27 -2.89 -2.82
CA ILE A 159 18.68 -4.21 -2.60
C ILE A 159 19.33 -4.90 -1.40
N GLU A 160 20.66 -4.96 -1.36
CA GLU A 160 21.40 -5.59 -0.25
C GLU A 160 21.17 -4.85 1.07
N GLN A 161 21.17 -3.52 1.05
CA GLN A 161 20.91 -2.70 2.24
C GLN A 161 19.50 -2.95 2.79
N PHE A 162 18.48 -2.97 1.93
CA PHE A 162 17.10 -3.19 2.33
C PHE A 162 16.90 -4.62 2.86
N ALA A 163 17.38 -5.62 2.13
CA ALA A 163 17.25 -7.04 2.50
C ALA A 163 17.90 -7.36 3.86
N ASN A 164 19.03 -6.73 4.17
CA ASN A 164 19.71 -6.91 5.46
C ASN A 164 19.04 -6.13 6.61
N ALA A 165 18.24 -5.12 6.31
CA ALA A 165 17.65 -4.24 7.31
C ALA A 165 16.22 -4.64 7.71
N VAL A 166 15.50 -5.40 6.89
CA VAL A 166 14.10 -5.79 7.15
C VAL A 166 14.02 -7.19 7.79
N TYR A 167 13.19 -7.34 8.81
CA TYR A 167 13.04 -8.59 9.55
C TYR A 167 11.86 -9.41 9.02
N VAL A 168 12.03 -10.05 7.87
CA VAL A 168 11.02 -10.89 7.21
C VAL A 168 11.61 -12.19 6.67
N SER A 169 10.76 -13.18 6.42
CA SER A 169 11.19 -14.48 5.89
C SER A 169 11.40 -14.47 4.37
N ARG A 170 10.73 -13.55 3.64
CA ARG A 170 10.79 -13.46 2.19
C ARG A 170 11.05 -12.02 1.75
N VAL A 171 12.12 -11.83 0.98
CA VAL A 171 12.43 -10.58 0.29
C VAL A 171 12.33 -10.88 -1.21
N ILE A 172 11.41 -10.20 -1.89
CA ILE A 172 11.08 -10.39 -3.30
C ILE A 172 11.71 -9.27 -4.13
#